data_AF-A0A0S2K324-F1
#
_entry.id   AF-A0A0S2K324-F1
#
_cell.length_a   1.000
_cell.length_b   1.000
_cell.length_c   1.000
_cell.angle_alpha   90.00
_cell.angle_beta   90.00
_cell.angle_gamma   90.00
#
_symmetry.space_group_name_H-M   'P 1'
#
loop_
_entity.id
_entity.type
_entity.pdbx_description
1 polymer ?
#
loop_
_entity_poly.entity_id
_entity_poly.type
_entity_poly.pdbx_seq_one_letter_code
_entity_poly.pdbx_strand_id
1 'polypeptide(L)'
;MGNNNKKTQLSLFDRFEANGNLNQLSDTETNKHMSIRAITEAVEAAFLAKQQIKILDRRIQYLESQHDLQNHDGWMTLEQASQQLGKTVAAIRQKIKHKKQPMPEGIVWKQHSKFAPIYVNLRAFREHM
;
A
#
# COMPACT_ATOMS: atom_id res chain seq x y z
N MET A 1 12.37 -56.60 74.35
CA MET A 1 13.31 -55.50 74.06
C MET A 1 14.04 -55.83 72.76
N GLY A 2 13.62 -55.21 71.66
CA GLY A 2 14.21 -55.43 70.34
C GLY A 2 15.23 -54.34 70.03
N ASN A 3 16.37 -54.72 69.46
CA ASN A 3 17.36 -53.77 68.96
C ASN A 3 17.84 -54.24 67.59
N ASN A 4 17.22 -53.71 66.53
CA ASN A 4 17.59 -53.97 65.14
C ASN A 4 18.44 -52.81 64.64
N ASN A 5 19.75 -53.04 64.58
CA ASN A 5 20.70 -52.22 63.84
C ASN A 5 20.34 -52.27 62.34
N LYS A 6 19.76 -51.20 61.79
CA LYS A 6 19.67 -51.00 60.35
C LYS A 6 20.65 -49.91 59.93
N LYS A 7 21.81 -50.35 59.43
CA LYS A 7 22.69 -49.52 58.60
C LYS A 7 21.92 -49.18 57.33
N THR A 8 21.58 -47.91 57.14
CA THR A 8 21.00 -47.39 55.90
C THR A 8 22.07 -47.45 54.82
N GLN A 9 22.01 -48.48 53.97
CA GLN A 9 22.65 -48.45 52.66
C GLN A 9 21.91 -47.40 51.84
N LEU A 10 22.51 -46.21 51.68
CA LEU A 10 22.06 -45.29 50.63
C LEU A 10 22.23 -46.02 49.30
N SER A 11 21.13 -46.21 48.59
CA SER A 11 21.13 -46.94 47.34
C SER A 11 21.86 -46.08 46.29
N LEU A 12 22.65 -46.74 45.44
CA LEU A 12 23.29 -46.10 44.28
C LEU A 12 22.26 -45.42 43.34
N PHE A 13 20.98 -45.77 43.47
CA PHE A 13 19.85 -45.21 42.74
C PHE A 13 19.46 -43.80 43.20
N ASP A 14 19.66 -43.44 44.46
CA ASP A 14 19.32 -42.09 44.97
C ASP A 14 20.27 -40.99 44.43
N ARG A 15 21.40 -41.39 43.83
CA ARG A 15 22.36 -40.48 43.20
C ARG A 15 22.02 -40.10 41.76
N PHE A 16 21.11 -40.82 41.11
CA PHE A 16 20.73 -40.56 39.71
C PHE A 16 19.65 -39.48 39.56
N GLU A 17 18.86 -39.19 40.60
CA GLU A 17 17.82 -38.17 40.53
C GLU A 17 18.37 -36.73 40.60
N ALA A 18 19.61 -36.53 41.04
CA ALA A 18 20.24 -35.20 41.08
C ALA A 18 20.72 -34.70 39.70
N ASN A 19 20.85 -35.59 38.69
CA ASN A 19 21.37 -35.23 37.37
C ASN A 19 20.29 -35.17 36.27
N GLY A 20 19.03 -35.50 36.59
CA GLY A 20 17.92 -35.52 35.63
C GLY A 20 17.38 -34.14 35.22
N ASN A 21 17.85 -33.05 35.84
CA ASN A 21 17.23 -31.73 35.69
C ASN A 21 18.04 -30.74 34.82
N LEU A 22 19.25 -31.09 34.36
CA LEU A 22 20.08 -30.17 33.57
C LEU A 22 19.71 -30.11 32.07
N ASN A 23 19.17 -31.19 31.49
CA ASN A 23 18.86 -31.24 30.06
C ASN A 23 17.49 -30.61 29.69
N GLN A 24 16.58 -30.44 30.66
CA GLN A 24 15.28 -29.79 30.39
C GLN A 24 15.35 -28.26 30.48
N LEU A 25 16.32 -27.72 31.23
CA LEU A 25 16.59 -26.29 31.30
C LEU A 25 17.21 -25.76 29.99
N SER A 26 18.12 -26.52 29.35
CA SER A 26 18.75 -26.12 28.09
C SER A 26 17.75 -26.02 26.92
N ASP A 27 16.80 -26.94 26.83
CA ASP A 27 15.85 -27.00 25.71
C ASP A 27 14.78 -25.91 25.78
N THR A 28 14.42 -25.47 26.99
CA THR A 28 13.46 -24.38 27.19
C THR A 28 14.10 -23.01 27.00
N GLU A 29 15.36 -22.82 27.42
CA GLU A 29 16.10 -21.59 27.17
C GLU A 29 16.46 -21.42 25.69
N THR A 30 16.95 -22.48 25.03
CA THR A 30 17.22 -22.44 23.58
C THR A 30 15.97 -22.14 22.75
N ASN A 31 14.82 -22.76 23.08
CA ASN A 31 13.54 -22.44 22.43
C ASN A 31 13.08 -20.99 22.69
N LYS A 32 13.26 -20.46 23.91
CA LYS A 32 12.99 -19.05 24.22
C LYS A 32 13.89 -18.11 23.44
N HIS A 33 15.19 -18.40 23.35
CA HIS A 33 16.14 -17.60 22.57
C HIS A 33 15.84 -17.62 21.07
N MET A 34 15.43 -18.76 20.51
CA MET A 34 14.96 -18.84 19.13
C MET A 34 13.67 -18.05 18.91
N SER A 35 12.72 -18.11 19.85
CA SER A 35 11.48 -17.33 19.80
C SER A 35 11.73 -15.82 19.84
N ILE A 36 12.61 -15.37 20.74
CA ILE A 36 13.00 -13.94 20.83
C ILE A 36 13.67 -13.49 19.55
N ARG A 37 14.58 -14.29 18.99
CA ARG A 37 15.24 -13.98 17.72
C ARG A 37 14.25 -13.84 16.57
N ALA A 38 13.30 -14.77 16.45
CA ALA A 38 12.26 -14.70 15.42
C ALA A 38 11.38 -13.45 15.57
N ILE A 39 11.07 -13.05 16.80
CA ILE A 39 10.34 -11.81 17.08
C ILE A 39 11.17 -10.59 16.66
N THR A 40 12.47 -10.55 16.99
CA THR A 40 13.36 -9.45 16.60
C THR A 40 13.45 -9.32 15.08
N GLU A 41 13.66 -10.43 14.36
CA GLU A 41 13.72 -10.46 12.90
C GLU A 41 12.39 -10.00 12.26
N ALA A 42 11.25 -10.42 12.83
CA ALA A 42 9.93 -9.98 12.36
C ALA A 42 9.69 -8.48 12.60
N VAL A 43 10.15 -7.93 13.73
CA VAL A 43 10.04 -6.49 14.04
C VAL A 43 10.91 -5.66 13.10
N GLU A 44 12.14 -6.11 12.83
CA GLU A 44 13.03 -5.44 11.87
C GLU A 44 12.45 -5.47 10.45
N ALA A 45 11.92 -6.61 10.01
CA ALA A 45 11.25 -6.74 8.71
C ALA A 45 10.04 -5.80 8.61
N ALA A 46 9.20 -5.73 9.66
CA ALA A 46 8.05 -4.83 9.70
C ALA A 46 8.47 -3.35 9.65
N PHE A 47 9.56 -2.98 10.33
CA PHE A 47 10.12 -1.64 10.27
C PHE A 47 10.58 -1.27 8.86
N LEU A 48 11.33 -2.15 8.20
CA LEU A 48 11.81 -1.94 6.82
C LEU A 48 10.65 -1.85 5.83
N ALA A 49 9.65 -2.72 5.95
CA ALA A 49 8.45 -2.68 5.12
C ALA A 49 7.70 -1.35 5.27
N LYS A 50 7.57 -0.83 6.49
CA LYS A 50 6.95 0.47 6.74
C LYS A 50 7.71 1.63 6.08
N GLN A 51 9.04 1.58 6.06
CA GLN A 51 9.85 2.58 5.36
C GLN A 51 9.67 2.49 3.84
N GLN A 52 9.63 1.28 3.28
CA GLN A 52 9.38 1.06 1.85
C GLN A 52 8.00 1.57 1.44
N ILE A 53 6.96 1.31 2.23
CA ILE A 53 5.60 1.84 1.98
C ILE A 53 5.63 3.37 1.89
N LYS A 54 6.31 4.06 2.82
CA LYS A 54 6.45 5.53 2.78
C LYS A 54 7.20 6.05 1.56
N ILE A 55 8.15 5.28 1.04
CA ILE A 55 8.89 5.65 -0.19
C ILE A 55 7.98 5.46 -1.40
N LEU A 56 7.26 4.33 -1.47
CA LEU A 56 6.32 4.04 -2.55
C LEU A 56 5.19 5.07 -2.59
N ASP A 57 4.63 5.43 -1.45
CA ASP A 57 3.59 6.46 -1.34
C ASP A 57 4.06 7.82 -1.88
N ARG A 58 5.26 8.27 -1.48
CA ARG A 58 5.86 9.49 -2.04
C ARG A 58 6.10 9.40 -3.54
N ARG A 59 6.49 8.23 -4.04
CA ARG A 59 6.72 8.00 -5.47
C ARG A 59 5.40 8.00 -6.25
N ILE A 60 4.34 7.43 -5.69
CA ILE A 60 2.99 7.48 -6.25
C ILE A 60 2.52 8.92 -6.30
N GLN A 61 2.57 9.68 -5.20
CA GLN A 61 2.19 11.11 -5.18
C GLN A 61 2.98 11.94 -6.19
N TYR A 62 4.29 11.68 -6.31
CA TYR A 62 5.11 12.32 -7.33
C TYR A 62 4.62 11.96 -8.73
N LEU A 63 4.43 10.67 -9.03
CA LEU A 63 3.95 10.22 -10.34
C LEU A 63 2.55 10.72 -10.65
N GLU A 64 1.65 10.80 -9.67
CA GLU A 64 0.32 11.40 -9.81
C GLU A 64 0.43 12.89 -10.12
N SER A 65 1.29 13.64 -9.43
CA SER A 65 1.54 15.05 -9.76
C SER A 65 2.15 15.22 -11.16
N GLN A 66 3.01 14.29 -11.59
CA GLN A 66 3.56 14.28 -12.94
C GLN A 66 2.51 13.84 -13.97
N HIS A 67 1.59 12.95 -13.61
CA HIS A 67 0.50 12.47 -14.46
C HIS A 67 -0.54 13.59 -14.66
N ASP A 68 -0.83 14.39 -13.63
CA ASP A 68 -1.65 15.60 -13.77
C ASP A 68 -0.97 16.64 -14.67
N LEU A 69 0.37 16.65 -14.71
CA LEU A 69 1.17 17.53 -15.58
C LEU A 69 1.39 16.96 -17.00
N GLN A 70 1.39 15.63 -17.19
CA GLN A 70 1.78 14.96 -18.46
C GLN A 70 0.64 14.23 -19.18
N ASN A 71 -0.42 13.77 -18.50
CA ASN A 71 -1.51 13.00 -19.13
C ASN A 71 -2.76 13.80 -19.47
N HIS A 72 -2.68 15.12 -19.39
CA HIS A 72 -3.56 15.95 -20.19
C HIS A 72 -2.83 16.28 -21.49
N ASP A 73 -3.11 15.49 -22.52
CA ASP A 73 -3.12 15.89 -23.92
C ASP A 73 -4.00 17.16 -24.18
N GLY A 74 -4.29 17.97 -23.16
CA GLY A 74 -5.32 18.99 -23.10
C GLY A 74 -6.72 18.42 -22.80
N TRP A 75 -6.92 17.10 -22.81
CA TRP A 75 -8.23 16.47 -22.66
C TRP A 75 -8.71 16.47 -21.21
N MET A 76 -9.83 17.13 -20.96
CA MET A 76 -10.47 17.22 -19.65
C MET A 76 -11.99 17.22 -19.77
N THR A 77 -12.72 16.99 -18.67
CA THR A 77 -14.19 17.03 -18.71
C THR A 77 -14.72 18.44 -18.97
N LEU A 78 -15.98 18.57 -19.35
CA LEU A 78 -16.60 19.89 -19.53
C LEU A 78 -16.56 20.73 -18.26
N GLU A 79 -16.70 20.12 -17.08
CA GLU A 79 -16.65 20.81 -15.78
C GLU A 79 -15.25 21.41 -15.56
N GLN A 80 -14.20 20.62 -15.77
CA GLN A 80 -12.82 21.10 -15.66
C GLN A 80 -12.52 22.19 -16.70
N ALA A 81 -12.95 21.99 -17.96
CA ALA A 81 -12.77 22.97 -19.02
C ALA A 81 -13.50 24.29 -18.71
N SER A 82 -14.67 24.21 -18.07
CA SER A 82 -15.48 25.38 -17.67
C SER A 82 -14.71 26.30 -16.71
N GLN A 83 -14.02 25.71 -15.74
CA GLN A 83 -13.20 26.42 -14.76
C GLN A 83 -11.99 27.07 -15.43
N GLN A 84 -11.32 26.36 -16.34
CA GLN A 84 -10.11 26.82 -17.02
C GLN A 84 -10.38 27.88 -18.11
N LEU A 85 -11.57 27.88 -18.71
CA LEU A 85 -11.96 28.82 -19.76
C LEU A 85 -12.79 30.01 -19.25
N GLY A 86 -13.19 30.00 -17.97
CA GLY A 86 -14.09 31.01 -17.40
C GLY A 86 -15.45 31.04 -18.10
N LYS A 87 -15.95 29.89 -18.57
CA LYS A 87 -17.21 29.74 -19.33
C LYS A 87 -18.09 28.70 -18.68
N THR A 88 -19.40 28.80 -18.86
CA THR A 88 -20.32 27.77 -18.37
C THR A 88 -20.19 26.49 -19.20
N VAL A 89 -20.44 25.34 -18.57
CA VAL A 89 -20.49 24.01 -19.23
C VAL A 89 -21.44 24.03 -20.44
N ALA A 90 -22.60 24.68 -20.30
CA ALA A 90 -23.58 24.82 -21.37
C ALA A 90 -23.04 25.61 -22.57
N ALA A 91 -22.32 26.72 -22.33
CA ALA A 91 -21.72 27.52 -23.40
C ALA A 91 -20.65 26.73 -24.17
N ILE A 92 -19.79 26.00 -23.46
CA ILE A 92 -18.78 25.13 -24.08
C ILE A 92 -19.47 24.06 -24.93
N ARG A 93 -20.47 23.36 -24.36
CA ARG A 93 -21.26 22.34 -25.06
C ARG A 93 -21.92 22.87 -26.32
N GLN A 94 -22.51 24.07 -26.24
CA GLN A 94 -23.18 24.71 -27.37
C GLN A 94 -22.19 25.06 -28.48
N LYS A 95 -20.97 25.54 -28.14
CA LYS A 95 -19.94 25.86 -29.14
C LYS A 95 -19.41 24.59 -29.81
N ILE A 96 -19.05 23.55 -29.05
CA ILE A 96 -18.49 22.31 -29.64
C ILE A 96 -19.52 21.58 -30.53
N LYS A 97 -20.79 21.55 -30.13
CA LYS A 97 -21.88 20.86 -30.85
C LYS A 97 -22.80 21.85 -31.59
N HIS A 98 -22.26 22.98 -32.02
CA HIS A 98 -23.06 24.00 -32.70
C HIS A 98 -23.61 23.46 -34.03
N LYS A 99 -24.89 23.70 -34.32
CA LYS A 99 -25.59 23.09 -35.47
C LYS A 99 -25.03 23.52 -36.84
N LYS A 100 -24.56 24.76 -36.96
CA LYS A 100 -24.09 25.32 -38.25
C LYS A 100 -22.58 25.18 -38.45
N GLN A 101 -21.82 25.15 -37.35
CA GLN A 101 -20.36 25.13 -37.35
C GLN A 101 -19.88 24.38 -36.10
N PRO A 102 -20.04 23.05 -36.08
CA PRO A 102 -19.55 22.25 -34.97
C PRO A 102 -18.02 22.28 -34.95
N MET A 103 -17.43 22.20 -33.76
CA MET A 103 -15.99 21.99 -33.65
C MET A 103 -15.65 20.53 -34.00
N PRO A 104 -14.44 20.26 -34.53
CA PRO A 104 -14.08 18.90 -34.95
C PRO A 104 -14.06 17.90 -33.79
N GLU A 105 -14.82 16.81 -33.93
CA GLU A 105 -14.81 15.68 -32.99
C GLU A 105 -13.52 14.85 -33.17
N GLY A 106 -12.98 14.33 -32.07
CA GLY A 106 -11.69 13.64 -32.03
C GLY A 106 -10.47 14.57 -31.93
N ILE A 107 -10.62 15.86 -32.28
CA ILE A 107 -9.55 16.87 -32.20
C ILE A 107 -9.83 17.85 -31.06
N VAL A 108 -11.00 18.50 -31.07
CA VAL A 108 -11.38 19.52 -30.08
C VAL A 108 -12.20 18.92 -28.95
N TRP A 109 -13.12 18.02 -29.27
CA TRP A 109 -13.97 17.36 -28.29
C TRP A 109 -14.13 15.88 -28.65
N LYS A 110 -14.42 15.02 -27.67
CA LYS A 110 -14.74 13.60 -27.92
C LYS A 110 -15.80 13.10 -26.94
N GLN A 111 -16.65 12.21 -27.42
CA GLN A 111 -17.65 11.52 -26.61
C GLN A 111 -17.74 10.06 -27.03
N HIS A 112 -17.61 9.12 -26.08
CA HIS A 112 -17.60 7.70 -26.40
C HIS A 112 -18.99 7.16 -26.82
N SER A 113 -20.05 7.62 -26.16
CA SER A 113 -21.44 7.26 -26.47
C SER A 113 -22.39 8.40 -26.09
N LYS A 114 -23.64 8.38 -26.56
CA LYS A 114 -24.62 9.49 -26.38
C LYS A 114 -24.76 9.98 -24.92
N PHE A 115 -24.60 9.08 -23.95
CA PHE A 115 -24.74 9.36 -22.51
C PHE A 115 -23.40 9.36 -21.76
N ALA A 116 -22.29 9.08 -22.42
CA ALA A 116 -20.96 9.15 -21.81
C ALA A 116 -20.54 10.60 -21.56
N PRO A 117 -19.62 10.83 -20.60
CA PRO A 117 -18.98 12.12 -20.41
C PRO A 117 -18.34 12.65 -21.70
N ILE A 118 -18.40 13.97 -21.87
CA ILE A 118 -17.74 14.67 -22.98
C ILE A 118 -16.41 15.20 -22.47
N TYR A 119 -15.35 14.92 -23.22
CA TYR A 119 -14.03 15.45 -22.98
C TYR A 119 -13.69 16.52 -24.03
N VAL A 120 -12.98 17.56 -23.61
CA VAL A 120 -12.57 18.69 -24.43
C VAL A 120 -11.07 18.86 -24.33
N ASN A 121 -10.41 19.06 -25.46
CA ASN A 121 -9.02 19.45 -25.54
C ASN A 121 -8.90 20.98 -25.43
N LEU A 122 -8.41 21.50 -24.31
CA LEU A 122 -8.35 22.96 -24.11
C LEU A 122 -7.49 23.69 -25.13
N ARG A 123 -6.37 23.08 -25.54
CA ARG A 123 -5.45 23.70 -26.49
C ARG A 123 -6.12 23.84 -27.85
N ALA A 124 -6.62 22.73 -28.39
CA ALA A 124 -7.31 22.73 -29.67
C ALA A 124 -8.59 23.57 -29.63
N PHE A 125 -9.31 23.58 -28.50
CA PHE A 125 -10.49 24.42 -28.30
C PHE A 125 -10.17 25.92 -28.39
N ARG A 126 -9.06 26.38 -27.81
CA ARG A 126 -8.60 27.77 -27.92
C ARG A 126 -8.15 28.13 -29.34
N GLU A 127 -7.51 27.21 -30.05
CA GLU A 127 -7.10 27.41 -31.44
C GLU A 127 -8.29 27.52 -32.42
N HIS A 128 -9.43 26.88 -32.09
CA HIS A 128 -10.65 26.88 -32.92
C HIS A 128 -11.74 27.88 -32.48
N MET A 129 -11.46 28.71 -31.46
CA MET A 129 -12.44 29.65 -30.90
C MET A 129 -12.75 30.80 -31.84
#